data_AF-A0AA39WAF4-F1
#
_entry.id   AF-A0AA39WAF4-F1
#
_cell.length_a   1.000
_cell.length_b   1.000
_cell.length_c   1.000
_cell.angle_alpha   90.00
_cell.angle_beta   90.00
_cell.angle_gamma   90.00
#
_symmetry.space_group_name_H-M   'P 1'
#
loop_
_entity.id
_entity.type
_entity.pdbx_description
1 polymer ?
#
loop_
_entity_poly.entity_id
_entity_poly.type
_entity_poly.pdbx_seq_one_letter_code
_entity_poly.pdbx_strand_id
1 'polypeptide(L)'
;MLLSITLAGLLFLALPSCQLSIPWPESNLRGDANPQPPRLLKFKPDGTFHISIFEDLHFGENAWDSWGPQQDINSVTVINNVLDTEPLTGLVVLNGDLITGENTFRENSTRYIDQMVAPMVERGLNWASTYGNHDSDYNISRFAILAREQRWRNARTTSMVPNKDAGVSNYFLPVYGTDCVSEISCTPELILWFFDSRGGFAYQQKDERTGQRVGQPDWVDASVVDWFRQTNAMLVNQAGRFIPSLAFVHIPTNASLALQYSGVDANRQPGINDDVPIAQQGQGWCPDGRNDGACSYGGQDVPFMHAITTTPGLMALFSGHDHGNTWCYKWDRLVPGMTIKGNGINLCFGQHSGYGGYGSWIRGARQVVVSQEKLKDWVVDTYIRLESGASVGAVTLNSTYGKDSYPATPNDRTRCSTCIYGRR
;
A
#
# COMPACT_ATOMS: atom_id res chain seq x y z
N MET A 1 -20.30 -18.06 -82.85
CA MET A 1 -21.43 -17.80 -81.93
C MET A 1 -21.00 -16.71 -80.98
N LEU A 2 -21.52 -15.49 -81.20
CA LEU A 2 -21.39 -14.38 -80.26
C LEU A 2 -22.28 -14.64 -79.04
N LEU A 3 -21.76 -14.39 -77.83
CA LEU A 3 -22.60 -13.93 -76.74
C LEU A 3 -21.83 -12.88 -75.95
N SER A 4 -22.29 -11.64 -76.07
CA SER A 4 -21.91 -10.48 -75.29
C SER A 4 -22.50 -10.58 -73.89
N ILE A 5 -21.71 -10.34 -72.84
CA ILE A 5 -22.22 -9.80 -71.56
C ILE A 5 -21.22 -8.74 -71.06
N THR A 6 -21.83 -7.64 -70.65
CA THR A 6 -21.35 -6.29 -70.33
C THR A 6 -20.48 -6.15 -69.08
N LEU A 7 -19.63 -5.13 -69.14
CA LEU A 7 -18.81 -4.53 -68.07
C LEU A 7 -19.56 -4.30 -66.75
N ALA A 8 -18.86 -4.54 -65.64
CA ALA A 8 -18.90 -3.69 -64.45
C ALA A 8 -17.49 -3.61 -63.86
N GLY A 9 -16.81 -2.48 -64.08
CA GLY A 9 -15.52 -2.19 -63.46
C GLY A 9 -15.70 -1.78 -62.01
N LEU A 10 -15.00 -2.45 -61.10
CA LEU A 10 -14.82 -2.01 -59.72
C LEU A 10 -13.58 -1.13 -59.65
N LEU A 11 -13.83 0.18 -59.63
CA LEU A 11 -12.86 1.20 -59.24
C LEU A 11 -12.53 1.02 -57.75
N PHE A 12 -11.30 0.65 -57.41
CA PHE A 12 -10.79 0.82 -56.05
C PHE A 12 -10.56 2.31 -55.79
N LEU A 13 -11.55 2.99 -55.21
CA LEU A 13 -11.34 4.29 -54.57
C LEU A 13 -10.69 4.04 -53.22
N ALA A 14 -9.38 4.32 -53.13
CA ALA A 14 -8.68 4.45 -51.87
C ALA A 14 -9.27 5.65 -51.11
N LEU A 15 -10.06 5.37 -50.08
CA LEU A 15 -10.44 6.38 -49.09
C LEU A 15 -9.24 6.61 -48.17
N PRO A 16 -8.79 7.85 -47.96
CA PRO A 16 -7.79 8.12 -46.95
C PRO A 16 -8.45 7.90 -45.59
N SER A 17 -7.97 6.90 -44.85
CA SER A 17 -8.24 6.74 -43.43
C SER A 17 -7.67 7.96 -42.71
N CYS A 18 -8.53 8.95 -42.44
CA CYS A 18 -8.29 9.97 -41.44
C CYS A 18 -8.21 9.28 -40.06
N GLN A 19 -7.02 8.81 -39.71
CA GLN A 19 -6.67 8.58 -38.31
C GLN A 19 -6.56 9.96 -37.67
N LEU A 20 -7.59 10.34 -36.90
CA LEU A 20 -7.47 11.40 -35.91
C LEU A 20 -6.54 10.89 -34.81
N SER A 21 -5.24 11.07 -35.02
CA SER A 21 -4.23 11.00 -33.99
C SER A 21 -4.50 12.15 -33.02
N ILE A 22 -5.04 11.83 -31.83
CA ILE A 22 -5.03 12.75 -30.70
C ILE A 22 -3.55 12.92 -30.32
N PRO A 23 -2.95 14.11 -30.48
CA PRO A 23 -1.58 14.32 -30.07
C PRO A 23 -1.58 14.44 -28.55
N TRP A 24 -1.15 13.38 -27.87
CA TRP A 24 -0.69 13.53 -26.49
C TRP A 24 0.49 14.50 -26.52
N PRO A 25 0.48 15.58 -25.72
CA PRO A 25 1.63 16.45 -25.66
C PRO A 25 2.78 15.65 -25.05
N GLU A 26 3.80 15.33 -25.85
CA GLU A 26 5.14 15.02 -25.37
C GLU A 26 5.73 16.31 -24.76
N SER A 27 5.16 16.79 -23.65
CA SER A 27 5.73 17.89 -22.88
C SER A 27 6.80 17.33 -21.96
N ASN A 28 8.05 17.42 -22.41
CA ASN A 28 9.24 17.69 -21.59
C ASN A 28 9.33 17.02 -20.20
N LEU A 29 9.09 15.71 -20.08
CA LEU A 29 9.55 14.91 -18.93
C LEU A 29 10.99 14.44 -19.13
N ARG A 30 11.87 15.30 -19.65
CA ARG A 30 13.31 15.10 -19.49
C ARG A 30 13.62 15.47 -18.05
N GLY A 31 13.68 14.46 -17.19
CA GLY A 31 14.25 14.61 -15.86
C GLY A 31 15.61 15.28 -15.99
N ASP A 32 15.79 16.40 -15.28
CA ASP A 32 17.08 17.06 -15.17
C ASP A 32 18.17 16.03 -14.87
N ALA A 33 19.18 15.97 -15.73
CA ALA A 33 20.28 15.01 -15.68
C ALA A 33 21.29 15.29 -14.54
N ASN A 34 20.80 15.75 -13.38
CA ASN A 34 21.60 15.96 -12.19
C ASN A 34 20.76 15.57 -10.95
N PRO A 35 20.88 14.33 -10.43
CA PRO A 35 20.04 13.89 -9.32
C PRO A 35 20.55 14.54 -8.02
N GLN A 36 20.06 15.74 -7.73
CA GLN A 36 20.10 16.27 -6.37
C GLN A 36 19.36 15.27 -5.47
N PRO A 37 19.96 14.83 -4.35
CA PRO A 37 19.36 13.81 -3.49
C PRO A 37 17.96 14.26 -3.05
N PRO A 38 17.05 13.30 -2.86
CA PRO A 38 15.68 13.64 -2.57
C PRO A 38 15.60 14.27 -1.16
N ARG A 39 14.84 15.37 -1.01
CA ARG A 39 14.82 16.22 0.20
C ARG A 39 14.62 15.44 1.51
N LEU A 40 15.22 15.86 2.61
CA LEU A 40 14.96 15.23 3.92
C LEU A 40 13.46 15.21 4.24
N LEU A 41 12.96 14.10 4.78
CA LEU A 41 11.66 14.08 5.43
C LEU A 41 11.82 14.77 6.78
N LYS A 42 11.06 15.85 7.00
CA LYS A 42 11.17 16.65 8.22
C LYS A 42 9.81 17.03 8.76
N PHE A 43 9.76 17.21 10.08
CA PHE A 43 8.67 17.94 10.70
C PHE A 43 8.56 19.35 10.10
N LYS A 44 7.32 19.82 10.01
CA LYS A 44 7.00 21.17 9.57
C LYS A 44 7.33 22.19 10.68
N PRO A 45 7.33 23.50 10.37
CA PRO A 45 7.57 24.53 11.38
C PRO A 45 6.62 24.51 12.57
N ASP A 46 5.41 23.96 12.41
CA ASP A 46 4.44 23.76 13.49
C ASP A 46 4.71 22.49 14.33
N GLY A 47 5.80 21.78 14.06
CA GLY A 47 6.19 20.56 14.74
C GLY A 47 5.39 19.33 14.34
N THR A 48 4.67 19.37 13.22
CA THR A 48 3.85 18.25 12.73
C THR A 48 4.45 17.56 11.51
N PHE A 49 4.16 16.27 11.35
CA PHE A 49 4.47 15.47 10.17
C PHE A 49 3.21 14.69 9.78
N HIS A 50 2.80 14.82 8.53
CA HIS A 50 1.53 14.31 8.01
C HIS A 50 1.81 13.26 6.94
N ILE A 51 1.15 12.11 7.06
CA ILE A 51 1.27 10.99 6.13
C ILE A 51 -0.13 10.68 5.57
N SER A 52 -0.25 10.63 4.25
CA SER A 52 -1.45 10.12 3.58
C SER A 52 -1.18 8.70 3.07
N ILE A 53 -1.90 7.72 3.57
CA ILE A 53 -1.77 6.31 3.21
C ILE A 53 -2.87 5.95 2.22
N PHE A 54 -2.47 5.65 0.99
CA PHE A 54 -3.32 5.05 -0.04
C PHE A 54 -2.92 3.59 -0.22
N GLU A 55 -3.89 2.73 -0.47
CA GLU A 55 -3.70 1.29 -0.58
C GLU A 55 -4.79 0.67 -1.43
N ASP A 56 -4.52 -0.53 -1.95
CA ASP A 56 -5.48 -1.28 -2.74
C ASP A 56 -5.98 -0.44 -3.93
N LEU A 57 -5.04 0.18 -4.65
CA LEU A 57 -5.34 1.07 -5.77
C LEU A 57 -5.73 0.27 -7.03
N HIS A 58 -5.17 -0.93 -7.17
CA HIS A 58 -5.54 -1.92 -8.21
C HIS A 58 -5.53 -1.38 -9.64
N PHE A 59 -4.53 -0.57 -9.98
CA PHE A 59 -4.43 -0.03 -11.34
C PHE A 59 -4.25 -1.15 -12.36
N GLY A 60 -4.80 -0.96 -13.56
CA GLY A 60 -4.67 -1.91 -14.66
C GLY A 60 -5.51 -3.17 -14.51
N GLU A 61 -6.51 -3.16 -13.64
CA GLU A 61 -7.56 -4.17 -13.65
C GLU A 61 -8.33 -4.13 -14.98
N ASN A 62 -8.62 -5.31 -15.56
CA ASN A 62 -9.33 -5.46 -16.82
C ASN A 62 -8.75 -4.57 -17.96
N ALA A 63 -7.42 -4.56 -18.10
CA ALA A 63 -6.69 -3.65 -19.00
C ALA A 63 -7.00 -3.83 -20.50
N TRP A 64 -7.68 -4.92 -20.88
CA TRP A 64 -8.10 -5.19 -22.26
C TRP A 64 -9.45 -4.56 -22.63
N ASP A 65 -10.19 -4.00 -21.67
CA ASP A 65 -11.46 -3.30 -21.90
C ASP A 65 -11.36 -1.82 -21.51
N SER A 66 -12.18 -0.98 -22.12
CA SER A 66 -12.38 0.44 -21.74
C SER A 66 -12.77 0.66 -20.28
N TRP A 67 -13.39 -0.32 -19.63
CA TRP A 67 -13.81 -0.23 -18.23
C TRP A 67 -12.62 -0.01 -17.27
N GLY A 68 -11.53 -0.75 -17.45
CA GLY A 68 -10.35 -0.71 -16.56
C GLY A 68 -9.70 0.67 -16.49
N PRO A 69 -9.28 1.24 -17.64
CA PRO A 69 -8.71 2.59 -17.69
C PRO A 69 -9.61 3.68 -17.10
N GLN A 70 -10.95 3.53 -17.20
CA GLN A 70 -11.87 4.46 -16.55
C GLN A 70 -11.79 4.38 -15.02
N GLN A 71 -11.59 3.19 -14.45
CA GLN A 71 -11.37 3.04 -13.01
C GLN A 71 -10.02 3.62 -12.58
N ASP A 72 -8.97 3.45 -13.37
CA ASP A 72 -7.67 4.09 -13.09
C ASP A 72 -7.79 5.63 -13.04
N ILE A 73 -8.58 6.23 -13.94
CA ILE A 73 -8.88 7.67 -13.92
C ILE A 73 -9.66 8.07 -12.66
N ASN A 74 -10.63 7.26 -12.24
CA ASN A 74 -11.38 7.51 -11.02
C ASN A 74 -10.46 7.40 -9.77
N SER A 75 -9.56 6.42 -9.73
CA SER A 75 -8.54 6.28 -8.67
C SER A 75 -7.64 7.51 -8.60
N VAL A 76 -7.18 8.04 -9.75
CA VAL A 76 -6.41 9.31 -9.79
C VAL A 76 -7.23 10.48 -9.25
N THR A 77 -8.54 10.51 -9.50
CA THR A 77 -9.44 11.54 -8.95
C THR A 77 -9.52 11.46 -7.43
N VAL A 78 -9.59 10.26 -6.85
CA VAL A 78 -9.53 10.07 -5.38
C VAL A 78 -8.23 10.61 -4.81
N ILE A 79 -7.09 10.24 -5.41
CA ILE A 79 -5.77 10.70 -4.97
C ILE A 79 -5.71 12.23 -4.97
N ASN A 80 -6.17 12.88 -6.04
CA ASN A 80 -6.23 14.34 -6.11
C ASN A 80 -7.15 14.93 -5.04
N ASN A 81 -8.39 14.46 -4.90
CA ASN A 81 -9.36 15.00 -3.94
C ASN A 81 -8.85 14.92 -2.50
N VAL A 82 -8.26 13.78 -2.12
CA VAL A 82 -7.65 13.60 -0.80
C VAL A 82 -6.49 14.57 -0.61
N LEU A 83 -5.53 14.61 -1.54
CA LEU A 83 -4.33 15.46 -1.41
C LEU A 83 -4.66 16.97 -1.47
N ASP A 84 -5.71 17.37 -2.17
CA ASP A 84 -6.21 18.75 -2.18
C ASP A 84 -6.85 19.14 -0.85
N THR A 85 -7.49 18.18 -0.18
CA THR A 85 -8.09 18.37 1.16
C THR A 85 -7.04 18.26 2.28
N GLU A 86 -5.91 17.61 2.00
CA GLU A 86 -4.78 17.40 2.92
C GLU A 86 -3.51 18.13 2.45
N PRO A 87 -3.52 19.47 2.33
CA PRO A 87 -2.37 20.23 1.81
C PRO A 87 -1.14 20.14 2.73
N LEU A 88 -1.30 19.60 3.94
CA LEU A 88 -0.21 19.43 4.88
C LEU A 88 0.59 18.14 4.69
N THR A 89 0.19 17.22 3.82
CA THR A 89 0.88 15.96 3.58
C THR A 89 2.37 16.17 3.29
N GLY A 90 3.21 15.54 4.11
CA GLY A 90 4.68 15.56 3.98
C GLY A 90 5.24 14.31 3.30
N LEU A 91 4.48 13.21 3.35
CA LEU A 91 4.79 11.96 2.68
C LEU A 91 3.49 11.27 2.27
N VAL A 92 3.44 10.76 1.05
CA VAL A 92 2.42 9.80 0.63
C VAL A 92 2.97 8.39 0.80
N VAL A 93 2.18 7.50 1.40
CA VAL A 93 2.48 6.07 1.47
C VAL A 93 1.54 5.32 0.55
N LEU A 94 2.10 4.50 -0.34
CA LEU A 94 1.41 3.58 -1.24
C LEU A 94 1.54 2.16 -0.67
N ASN A 95 0.57 1.69 0.11
CA ASN A 95 0.70 0.53 0.98
C ASN A 95 0.22 -0.79 0.34
N GLY A 96 0.76 -1.13 -0.83
CA GLY A 96 0.53 -2.38 -1.54
C GLY A 96 -0.75 -2.46 -2.38
N ASP A 97 -0.80 -3.52 -3.19
CA ASP A 97 -1.78 -3.76 -4.26
C ASP A 97 -1.94 -2.52 -5.15
N LEU A 98 -0.79 -2.04 -5.64
CA LEU A 98 -0.70 -0.88 -6.50
C LEU A 98 -1.27 -1.21 -7.88
N ILE A 99 -0.91 -2.38 -8.41
CA ILE A 99 -1.29 -2.84 -9.74
C ILE A 99 -1.93 -4.22 -9.62
N THR A 100 -3.05 -4.43 -10.31
CA THR A 100 -3.66 -5.75 -10.48
C THR A 100 -2.86 -6.58 -11.48
N GLY A 101 -1.70 -7.07 -11.05
CA GLY A 101 -0.66 -7.63 -11.90
C GLY A 101 -1.14 -8.68 -12.90
N GLU A 102 -2.04 -9.55 -12.45
CA GLU A 102 -2.64 -10.63 -13.24
C GLU A 102 -3.58 -10.15 -14.36
N ASN A 103 -4.01 -8.88 -14.34
CA ASN A 103 -4.87 -8.28 -15.36
C ASN A 103 -4.12 -7.40 -16.37
N THR A 104 -2.83 -7.13 -16.13
CA THR A 104 -2.01 -6.27 -16.99
C THR A 104 -1.28 -7.05 -18.08
N PHE A 105 -0.74 -6.34 -19.08
CA PHE A 105 0.17 -6.91 -20.07
C PHE A 105 1.62 -6.72 -19.66
N ARG A 106 2.45 -7.75 -19.82
CA ARG A 106 3.86 -7.73 -19.38
C ARG A 106 4.67 -6.57 -19.97
N GLU A 107 4.37 -6.20 -21.21
CA GLU A 107 5.10 -5.20 -21.98
C GLU A 107 4.93 -3.78 -21.41
N ASN A 108 3.85 -3.53 -20.68
CA ASN A 108 3.50 -2.19 -20.21
C ASN A 108 2.99 -2.11 -18.76
N SER A 109 2.93 -3.22 -18.03
CA SER A 109 2.37 -3.29 -16.67
C SER A 109 2.91 -2.21 -15.73
N THR A 110 4.23 -1.96 -15.75
CA THR A 110 4.82 -0.92 -14.88
C THR A 110 4.44 0.51 -15.27
N ARG A 111 3.83 0.76 -16.44
CA ARG A 111 3.41 2.13 -16.82
C ARG A 111 2.30 2.68 -15.93
N TYR A 112 1.51 1.83 -15.28
CA TYR A 112 0.48 2.27 -14.33
C TYR A 112 1.07 3.04 -13.14
N ILE A 113 2.33 2.80 -12.77
CA ILE A 113 3.05 3.59 -11.77
C ILE A 113 3.12 5.07 -12.17
N ASP A 114 3.35 5.39 -13.45
CA ASP A 114 3.45 6.78 -13.90
C ASP A 114 2.12 7.53 -13.70
N GLN A 115 0.99 6.87 -14.01
CA GLN A 115 -0.34 7.44 -13.83
C GLN A 115 -0.66 7.62 -12.34
N MET A 116 -0.33 6.62 -11.52
CA MET A 116 -0.57 6.62 -10.08
C MET A 116 0.19 7.73 -9.36
N VAL A 117 1.47 7.94 -9.69
CA VAL A 117 2.32 8.92 -8.99
C VAL A 117 2.23 10.32 -9.58
N ALA A 118 1.58 10.51 -10.73
CA ALA A 118 1.44 11.83 -11.36
C ALA A 118 0.91 12.92 -10.40
N PRO A 119 -0.15 12.69 -9.59
CA PRO A 119 -0.61 13.67 -8.61
C PRO A 119 0.45 14.08 -7.57
N MET A 120 1.35 13.16 -7.21
CA MET A 120 2.43 13.38 -6.24
C MET A 120 3.59 14.14 -6.88
N VAL A 121 3.96 13.76 -8.11
CA VAL A 121 4.98 14.43 -8.92
C VAL A 121 4.60 15.88 -9.16
N GLU A 122 3.37 16.14 -9.61
CA GLU A 122 2.86 17.49 -9.89
C GLU A 122 2.86 18.40 -8.66
N ARG A 123 2.60 17.83 -7.47
CA ARG A 123 2.64 18.55 -6.19
C ARG A 123 4.05 18.63 -5.58
N GLY A 124 5.05 17.98 -6.18
CA GLY A 124 6.39 17.89 -5.61
C GLY A 124 6.45 17.12 -4.27
N LEU A 125 5.48 16.24 -4.03
CA LEU A 125 5.39 15.42 -2.82
C LEU A 125 6.34 14.23 -2.90
N ASN A 126 6.89 13.85 -1.74
CA ASN A 126 7.59 12.58 -1.61
C ASN A 126 6.58 11.46 -1.44
N TRP A 127 6.91 10.29 -1.96
CA TRP A 127 6.15 9.08 -1.70
C TRP A 127 7.04 7.88 -1.44
N ALA A 128 6.48 6.90 -0.76
CA ALA A 128 7.12 5.66 -0.39
C ALA A 128 6.11 4.52 -0.54
N SER A 129 6.55 3.34 -0.97
CA SER A 129 5.65 2.22 -1.24
C SER A 129 6.00 0.97 -0.45
N THR A 130 5.01 0.18 -0.08
CA THR A 130 5.15 -1.28 0.12
C THR A 130 4.44 -1.98 -1.04
N TYR A 131 4.71 -3.26 -1.23
CA TYR A 131 4.06 -4.05 -2.28
C TYR A 131 3.17 -5.14 -1.68
N GLY A 132 2.04 -5.37 -2.33
CA GLY A 132 1.03 -6.37 -1.96
C GLY A 132 1.08 -7.62 -2.82
N ASN A 133 0.13 -8.52 -2.64
CA ASN A 133 0.05 -9.79 -3.36
C ASN A 133 -0.25 -9.62 -4.86
N HIS A 134 -0.93 -8.56 -5.29
CA HIS A 134 -1.19 -8.30 -6.72
C HIS A 134 0.01 -7.69 -7.45
N ASP A 135 0.97 -7.12 -6.71
CA ASP A 135 2.17 -6.48 -7.27
C ASP A 135 3.24 -7.49 -7.76
N SER A 136 2.93 -8.80 -7.73
CA SER A 136 3.79 -9.86 -8.25
C SER A 136 2.94 -10.97 -8.87
N ASP A 137 3.04 -11.08 -10.19
CA ASP A 137 2.37 -12.11 -10.97
C ASP A 137 3.23 -12.47 -12.18
N TYR A 138 2.72 -13.28 -13.11
CA TYR A 138 3.38 -13.65 -14.34
C TYR A 138 3.72 -12.44 -15.24
N ASN A 139 2.90 -11.37 -15.19
CA ASN A 139 3.04 -10.18 -16.03
C ASN A 139 3.75 -9.01 -15.33
N ILE A 140 3.97 -9.07 -14.01
CA ILE A 140 4.58 -7.98 -13.24
C ILE A 140 5.54 -8.50 -12.17
N SER A 141 6.63 -7.78 -11.96
CA SER A 141 7.58 -8.06 -10.89
C SER A 141 7.70 -6.86 -9.97
N ARG A 142 7.73 -7.10 -8.65
CA ARG A 142 8.05 -6.09 -7.62
C ARG A 142 9.37 -5.36 -7.90
N PHE A 143 10.38 -6.05 -8.46
CA PHE A 143 11.64 -5.40 -8.86
C PHE A 143 11.44 -4.42 -10.03
N ALA A 144 10.54 -4.74 -10.96
CA ALA A 144 10.21 -3.87 -12.08
C ALA A 144 9.37 -2.66 -11.63
N ILE A 145 8.50 -2.83 -10.64
CA ILE A 145 7.79 -1.72 -9.96
C ILE A 145 8.80 -0.79 -9.31
N LEU A 146 9.70 -1.31 -8.46
CA LEU A 146 10.75 -0.52 -7.80
C LEU A 146 11.60 0.25 -8.82
N ALA A 147 12.07 -0.42 -9.86
CA ALA A 147 12.89 0.20 -10.90
C ALA A 147 12.13 1.30 -11.68
N ARG A 148 10.80 1.23 -11.74
CA ARG A 148 9.96 2.25 -12.36
C ARG A 148 9.75 3.44 -11.44
N GLU A 149 9.44 3.20 -10.16
CA GLU A 149 9.31 4.24 -9.13
C GLU A 149 10.58 5.08 -9.02
N GLN A 150 11.75 4.43 -9.03
CA GLN A 150 13.07 5.08 -8.93
C GLN A 150 13.44 5.97 -10.12
N ARG A 151 12.63 6.00 -11.19
CA ARG A 151 12.80 7.00 -12.27
C ARG A 151 12.36 8.40 -11.82
N TRP A 152 11.60 8.48 -10.75
CA TRP A 152 11.11 9.74 -10.22
C TRP A 152 11.91 10.19 -9.01
N ARG A 153 12.29 11.47 -9.01
CA ARG A 153 13.13 12.03 -7.94
C ARG A 153 12.50 11.94 -6.55
N ASN A 154 11.18 12.07 -6.43
CA ASN A 154 10.55 12.14 -5.11
C ASN A 154 10.19 10.75 -4.53
N ALA A 155 10.43 9.68 -5.30
CA ALA A 155 10.27 8.31 -4.82
C ALA A 155 11.28 7.99 -3.72
N ARG A 156 10.82 7.35 -2.65
CA ARG A 156 11.62 6.95 -1.48
C ARG A 156 11.75 5.44 -1.32
N THR A 157 10.99 4.68 -2.11
CA THR A 157 11.02 3.22 -2.06
C THR A 157 12.41 2.70 -2.40
N THR A 158 12.90 1.79 -1.56
CA THR A 158 14.20 1.13 -1.77
C THR A 158 14.14 -0.31 -1.26
N SER A 159 15.25 -1.03 -1.41
CA SER A 159 15.41 -2.42 -0.99
C SER A 159 16.67 -2.54 -0.14
N MET A 160 16.50 -2.78 1.16
CA MET A 160 17.59 -2.83 2.14
C MET A 160 17.89 -4.25 2.64
N VAL A 161 17.15 -5.26 2.18
CA VAL A 161 17.33 -6.66 2.58
C VAL A 161 17.79 -7.46 1.35
N PRO A 162 19.09 -7.76 1.20
CA PRO A 162 19.62 -8.46 0.03
C PRO A 162 19.41 -9.98 0.16
N ASN A 163 18.15 -10.41 0.19
CA ASN A 163 17.76 -11.82 0.18
C ASN A 163 16.66 -12.03 -0.87
N LYS A 164 16.87 -13.01 -1.77
CA LYS A 164 15.92 -13.33 -2.83
C LYS A 164 14.51 -13.69 -2.32
N ASP A 165 14.41 -14.21 -1.11
CA ASP A 165 13.16 -14.68 -0.52
C ASP A 165 12.50 -13.58 0.35
N ALA A 166 13.17 -12.44 0.58
CA ALA A 166 12.68 -11.36 1.44
C ALA A 166 11.55 -10.52 0.83
N GLY A 167 11.30 -10.61 -0.48
CA GLY A 167 10.57 -9.57 -1.21
C GLY A 167 11.49 -8.40 -1.58
N VAL A 168 10.90 -7.26 -1.97
CA VAL A 168 11.63 -6.12 -2.57
C VAL A 168 11.55 -4.88 -1.68
N SER A 169 10.36 -4.46 -1.27
CA SER A 169 10.12 -3.16 -0.61
C SER A 169 10.34 -3.20 0.91
N ASN A 170 11.48 -3.73 1.36
CA ASN A 170 11.89 -3.78 2.77
C ASN A 170 12.93 -2.69 3.07
N TYR A 171 12.55 -1.65 3.80
CA TYR A 171 13.40 -0.50 4.09
C TYR A 171 12.85 0.37 5.23
N PHE A 172 13.58 1.40 5.61
CA PHE A 172 13.09 2.42 6.53
C PHE A 172 13.40 3.82 6.01
N LEU A 173 12.60 4.80 6.44
CA LEU A 173 12.82 6.21 6.19
C LEU A 173 12.91 6.97 7.51
N PRO A 174 14.02 7.70 7.75
CA PRO A 174 14.12 8.61 8.88
C PRO A 174 13.35 9.91 8.63
N VAL A 175 12.68 10.41 9.65
CA VAL A 175 12.06 11.74 9.69
C VAL A 175 12.76 12.57 10.76
N TYR A 176 13.24 13.75 10.36
CA TYR A 176 14.08 14.61 11.20
C TYR A 176 13.31 15.83 11.72
N GLY A 177 13.84 16.43 12.80
CA GLY A 177 13.34 17.72 13.29
C GLY A 177 13.42 18.82 12.23
N THR A 178 12.58 19.83 12.40
CA THR A 178 12.40 20.97 11.47
C THR A 178 13.72 21.62 11.05
N ASP A 179 14.62 21.84 12.02
CA ASP A 179 15.90 22.54 11.83
C ASP A 179 17.02 21.64 11.30
N CYS A 180 16.72 20.37 10.99
CA CYS A 180 17.73 19.47 10.47
C CYS A 180 18.20 19.91 9.07
N VAL A 181 19.53 19.94 8.92
CA VAL A 181 20.23 20.36 7.69
C VAL A 181 20.76 19.19 6.85
N SER A 182 21.09 18.05 7.47
CA SER A 182 21.58 16.85 6.76
C SER A 182 21.39 15.58 7.61
N GLU A 183 21.28 14.42 6.96
CA GLU A 183 21.18 13.11 7.64
C GLU A 183 22.41 12.82 8.51
N ILE A 184 23.58 13.34 8.12
CA ILE A 184 24.86 13.11 8.82
C ILE A 184 24.90 13.86 10.15
N SER A 185 24.27 15.04 10.21
CA SER A 185 24.35 15.95 11.36
C SER A 185 23.20 15.82 12.35
N CYS A 186 22.16 15.03 12.05
CA CYS A 186 20.94 14.99 12.83
C CYS A 186 20.57 13.56 13.24
N THR A 187 20.02 13.42 14.44
CA THR A 187 19.36 12.18 14.86
C THR A 187 17.89 12.21 14.42
N PRO A 188 17.37 11.13 13.80
CA PRO A 188 15.94 11.04 13.48
C PRO A 188 15.04 11.16 14.72
N GLU A 189 13.90 11.79 14.55
CA GLU A 189 12.87 11.91 15.59
C GLU A 189 11.76 10.88 15.43
N LEU A 190 11.55 10.38 14.22
CA LEU A 190 10.61 9.32 13.88
C LEU A 190 11.23 8.40 12.82
N ILE A 191 11.02 7.10 12.92
CA ILE A 191 11.36 6.12 11.88
C ILE A 191 10.08 5.56 11.26
N LEU A 192 10.05 5.48 9.92
CA LEU A 192 8.98 4.83 9.17
C LEU A 192 9.52 3.51 8.61
N TRP A 193 8.96 2.38 9.02
CA TRP A 193 9.36 1.05 8.58
C TRP A 193 8.41 0.54 7.48
N PHE A 194 8.98 -0.04 6.43
CA PHE A 194 8.24 -0.58 5.30
C PHE A 194 8.60 -2.06 5.14
N PHE A 195 7.58 -2.92 5.15
CA PHE A 195 7.74 -4.36 5.08
C PHE A 195 6.99 -4.93 3.88
N ASP A 196 7.67 -5.79 3.12
CA ASP A 196 7.09 -6.54 2.01
C ASP A 196 6.56 -7.88 2.54
N SER A 197 5.22 -7.98 2.66
CA SER A 197 4.55 -9.22 3.04
C SER A 197 4.47 -10.23 1.90
N ARG A 198 4.95 -9.89 0.69
CA ARG A 198 4.97 -10.74 -0.49
C ARG A 198 3.54 -11.15 -0.91
N GLY A 199 3.31 -12.45 -1.16
CA GLY A 199 2.10 -13.01 -1.74
C GLY A 199 2.08 -12.97 -3.28
N GLY A 200 0.97 -13.41 -3.86
CA GLY A 200 0.79 -13.49 -5.31
C GLY A 200 1.53 -14.67 -5.94
N PHE A 201 2.04 -14.46 -7.16
CA PHE A 201 2.68 -15.51 -7.96
C PHE A 201 4.08 -15.10 -8.43
N ALA A 202 4.98 -16.08 -8.48
CA ALA A 202 6.36 -15.85 -8.88
C ALA A 202 6.45 -15.41 -10.34
N TYR A 203 7.16 -14.30 -10.57
CA TYR A 203 7.29 -13.69 -11.89
C TYR A 203 7.86 -14.68 -12.91
N GLN A 204 7.12 -14.86 -14.01
CA GLN A 204 7.42 -15.76 -15.12
C GLN A 204 7.59 -17.24 -14.78
N GLN A 205 7.13 -17.69 -13.61
CA GLN A 205 7.25 -19.08 -13.21
C GLN A 205 5.91 -19.81 -13.30
N LYS A 206 5.94 -20.97 -13.96
CA LYS A 206 4.84 -21.92 -14.03
C LYS A 206 5.34 -23.30 -13.67
N ASP A 207 4.54 -24.06 -12.97
CA ASP A 207 4.80 -25.47 -12.71
C ASP A 207 4.83 -26.24 -14.04
N GLU A 208 5.93 -26.95 -14.30
CA GLU A 208 6.17 -27.59 -15.61
C GLU A 208 5.14 -28.69 -15.93
N ARG A 209 4.55 -29.31 -14.91
CA ARG A 209 3.61 -30.43 -15.07
C ARG A 209 2.17 -29.95 -15.28
N THR A 210 1.76 -28.93 -14.54
CA THR A 210 0.37 -28.44 -14.51
C THR A 210 0.15 -27.19 -15.35
N GLY A 211 1.23 -26.47 -15.69
CA GLY A 211 1.18 -25.18 -16.38
C GLY A 211 0.63 -24.03 -15.54
N GLN A 212 0.33 -24.27 -14.26
CA GLN A 212 -0.21 -23.26 -13.35
C GLN A 212 0.90 -22.32 -12.86
N ARG A 213 0.54 -21.07 -12.55
CA ARG A 213 1.47 -20.10 -11.94
C ARG A 213 1.94 -20.63 -10.58
N VAL A 214 3.19 -20.36 -10.24
CA VAL A 214 3.78 -20.77 -8.94
C VAL A 214 3.45 -19.73 -7.89
N GLY A 215 2.70 -20.09 -6.85
CA GLY A 215 2.37 -19.19 -5.74
C GLY A 215 3.59 -18.82 -4.90
N GLN A 216 3.55 -17.66 -4.25
CA GLN A 216 4.61 -17.18 -3.36
C GLN A 216 4.16 -17.17 -1.89
N PRO A 217 5.09 -17.33 -0.93
CA PRO A 217 4.87 -16.98 0.46
C PRO A 217 4.25 -15.59 0.62
N ASP A 218 3.35 -15.43 1.59
CA ASP A 218 2.50 -14.25 1.85
C ASP A 218 2.66 -13.73 3.30
N TRP A 219 3.90 -13.71 3.79
CA TRP A 219 4.27 -13.12 5.08
C TRP A 219 5.59 -12.35 4.98
N VAL A 220 5.86 -11.46 5.93
CA VAL A 220 7.20 -10.87 6.09
C VAL A 220 8.23 -11.95 6.45
N ASP A 221 9.25 -12.11 5.60
CA ASP A 221 10.24 -13.18 5.72
C ASP A 221 11.13 -13.04 6.98
N ALA A 222 11.63 -14.17 7.49
CA ALA A 222 12.51 -14.19 8.67
C ALA A 222 13.79 -13.34 8.48
N SER A 223 14.34 -13.28 7.27
CA SER A 223 15.51 -12.44 6.98
C SER A 223 15.21 -10.94 7.09
N VAL A 224 13.96 -10.52 6.79
CA VAL A 224 13.49 -9.15 7.02
C VAL A 224 13.34 -8.88 8.51
N VAL A 225 12.83 -9.86 9.27
CA VAL A 225 12.72 -9.77 10.73
C VAL A 225 14.09 -9.58 11.37
N ASP A 226 15.09 -10.35 10.95
CA ASP A 226 16.46 -10.25 11.46
C ASP A 226 17.08 -8.90 11.11
N TRP A 227 16.92 -8.44 9.86
CA TRP A 227 17.35 -7.11 9.43
C TRP A 227 16.70 -6.00 10.26
N PHE A 228 15.39 -6.07 10.48
CA PHE A 228 14.64 -5.07 11.23
C PHE A 228 15.15 -4.95 12.67
N ARG A 229 15.32 -6.09 13.35
CA ARG A 229 15.83 -6.12 14.74
C ARG A 229 17.24 -5.56 14.84
N GLN A 230 18.13 -5.95 13.93
CA GLN A 230 19.52 -5.48 13.91
C GLN A 230 19.59 -3.98 13.58
N THR A 231 18.83 -3.53 12.59
CA THR A 231 18.80 -2.13 12.16
C THR A 231 18.19 -1.24 13.25
N ASN A 232 17.10 -1.66 13.88
CA ASN A 232 16.51 -0.94 15.01
C ASN A 232 17.50 -0.80 16.17
N ALA A 233 18.15 -1.89 16.57
CA ALA A 233 19.15 -1.87 17.64
C ALA A 233 20.32 -0.93 17.33
N MET A 234 20.79 -0.92 16.07
CA MET A 234 21.82 0.01 15.61
C MET A 234 21.37 1.47 15.70
N LEU A 235 20.15 1.79 15.22
CA LEU A 235 19.59 3.14 15.26
C LEU A 235 19.40 3.63 16.70
N VAL A 236 18.90 2.77 17.59
CA VAL A 236 18.74 3.07 19.02
C VAL A 236 20.08 3.33 19.68
N ASN A 237 21.09 2.51 19.41
CA ASN A 237 22.43 2.68 19.94
C ASN A 237 23.07 4.00 19.46
N GLN A 238 22.92 4.34 18.18
CA GLN A 238 23.41 5.60 17.62
C GLN A 238 22.69 6.82 18.20
N ALA A 239 21.38 6.72 18.44
CA ALA A 239 20.59 7.81 19.00
C ALA A 239 20.71 7.96 20.53
N GLY A 240 21.16 6.91 21.23
CA GLY A 240 21.19 6.86 22.70
C GLY A 240 19.78 6.81 23.34
N ARG A 241 18.73 6.57 22.55
CA ARG A 241 17.33 6.48 22.99
C ARG A 241 16.51 5.64 22.04
N PHE A 242 15.37 5.13 22.50
CA PHE A 242 14.36 4.60 21.59
C PHE A 242 13.82 5.73 20.70
N ILE A 243 13.74 5.46 19.40
CA ILE A 243 13.16 6.40 18.43
C ILE A 243 11.72 5.95 18.17
N PRO A 244 10.72 6.81 18.37
CA PRO A 244 9.34 6.51 17.97
C PRO A 244 9.29 6.06 16.52
N SER A 245 8.40 5.13 16.20
CA SER A 245 8.27 4.60 14.86
C SER A 245 6.85 4.17 14.50
N LEU A 246 6.60 4.17 13.19
CA LEU A 246 5.40 3.65 12.55
C LEU A 246 5.83 2.62 11.52
N ALA A 247 4.96 1.65 11.23
CA ALA A 247 5.24 0.61 10.26
C ALA A 247 4.11 0.44 9.25
N PHE A 248 4.46 0.01 8.04
CA PHE A 248 3.57 -0.26 6.93
C PHE A 248 3.84 -1.66 6.39
N VAL A 249 2.79 -2.46 6.22
CA VAL A 249 2.83 -3.78 5.61
C VAL A 249 1.50 -4.03 4.93
N HIS A 250 1.48 -4.61 3.73
CA HIS A 250 0.24 -4.74 2.99
C HIS A 250 -0.72 -5.77 3.61
N ILE A 251 -0.29 -7.04 3.71
CA ILE A 251 -1.13 -8.11 4.25
C ILE A 251 -1.14 -8.04 5.79
N PRO A 252 -2.32 -8.00 6.44
CA PRO A 252 -2.41 -7.89 7.89
C PRO A 252 -1.92 -9.16 8.60
N THR A 253 -1.34 -9.00 9.79
CA THR A 253 -0.87 -10.14 10.61
C THR A 253 -2.02 -11.02 11.11
N ASN A 254 -1.72 -12.26 11.51
CA ASN A 254 -2.69 -13.14 12.15
C ASN A 254 -3.27 -12.56 13.46
N ALA A 255 -2.57 -11.62 14.10
CA ALA A 255 -3.11 -10.86 15.24
C ALA A 255 -4.36 -10.04 14.87
N SER A 256 -4.39 -9.44 13.67
CA SER A 256 -5.53 -8.66 13.18
C SER A 256 -6.77 -9.54 13.04
N LEU A 257 -6.63 -10.74 12.47
CA LEU A 257 -7.71 -11.73 12.40
C LEU A 257 -8.18 -12.17 13.79
N ALA A 258 -7.26 -12.52 14.70
CA ALA A 258 -7.63 -12.94 16.05
C ALA A 258 -8.35 -11.83 16.85
N LEU A 259 -7.99 -10.57 16.61
CA LEU A 259 -8.67 -9.40 17.19
C LEU A 259 -10.05 -9.17 16.56
N GLN A 260 -10.19 -9.36 15.25
CA GLN A 260 -11.49 -9.30 14.57
C GLN A 260 -12.47 -10.31 15.19
N TYR A 261 -12.02 -11.55 15.44
CA TYR A 261 -12.82 -12.56 16.14
C TYR A 261 -13.08 -12.25 17.62
N SER A 262 -12.20 -11.46 18.25
CA SER A 262 -12.43 -10.98 19.62
C SER A 262 -13.47 -9.85 19.68
N GLY A 263 -13.91 -9.33 18.53
CA GLY A 263 -14.93 -8.29 18.39
C GLY A 263 -14.33 -6.89 18.22
N VAL A 264 -14.77 -6.21 17.15
CA VAL A 264 -14.45 -4.81 16.84
C VAL A 264 -15.66 -3.96 17.27
N ASP A 265 -15.47 -3.12 18.28
CA ASP A 265 -16.54 -2.25 18.79
C ASP A 265 -16.55 -0.93 18.01
N ALA A 266 -17.68 -0.59 17.39
CA ALA A 266 -17.80 0.57 16.52
C ALA A 266 -17.52 1.92 17.22
N ASN A 267 -17.61 1.99 18.55
CA ASN A 267 -17.35 3.19 19.34
C ASN A 267 -15.99 3.16 20.04
N ARG A 268 -15.28 2.03 20.11
CA ARG A 268 -13.91 1.96 20.66
C ARG A 268 -12.83 1.77 19.59
N GLN A 269 -13.22 1.18 18.46
CA GLN A 269 -12.41 0.94 17.27
C GLN A 269 -13.21 1.41 16.04
N PRO A 270 -13.51 2.71 15.90
CA PRO A 270 -14.34 3.21 14.82
C PRO A 270 -13.70 2.91 13.46
N GLY A 271 -14.45 2.20 12.61
CA GLY A 271 -14.03 1.77 11.28
C GLY A 271 -15.02 0.75 10.74
N ILE A 272 -15.00 0.53 9.43
CA ILE A 272 -15.78 -0.51 8.77
C ILE A 272 -15.12 -1.86 9.08
N ASN A 273 -15.92 -2.91 9.31
CA ASN A 273 -15.45 -4.27 9.58
C ASN A 273 -16.29 -5.28 8.79
N ASP A 274 -16.27 -5.18 7.47
CA ASP A 274 -17.15 -5.96 6.59
C ASP A 274 -16.44 -7.15 5.93
N ASP A 275 -15.12 -7.11 5.76
CA ASP A 275 -14.36 -8.26 5.25
C ASP A 275 -14.02 -9.21 6.38
N VAL A 276 -14.91 -10.19 6.54
CA VAL A 276 -14.84 -11.23 7.56
C VAL A 276 -14.87 -12.60 6.88
N PRO A 277 -13.89 -13.48 7.15
CA PRO A 277 -12.69 -13.23 7.95
C PRO A 277 -11.63 -12.42 7.20
N ILE A 278 -10.79 -11.69 7.95
CA ILE A 278 -9.54 -11.10 7.43
C ILE A 278 -8.68 -12.16 6.73
N ALA A 279 -8.13 -11.81 5.58
CA ALA A 279 -7.08 -12.57 4.90
C ALA A 279 -5.70 -12.21 5.47
N GLN A 280 -5.25 -12.98 6.45
CA GLN A 280 -4.03 -12.72 7.20
C GLN A 280 -2.76 -13.28 6.53
N GLN A 281 -1.60 -12.79 6.94
CA GLN A 281 -0.31 -13.36 6.51
C GLN A 281 -0.20 -14.86 6.81
N GLY A 282 0.36 -15.63 5.86
CA GLY A 282 0.50 -17.08 5.98
C GLY A 282 -0.81 -17.84 5.76
N GLN A 283 -1.84 -17.23 5.17
CA GLN A 283 -3.10 -17.90 4.90
C GLN A 283 -2.91 -19.02 3.89
N GLY A 284 -3.42 -20.21 4.22
CA GLY A 284 -3.29 -21.42 3.40
C GLY A 284 -1.95 -22.14 3.52
N TRP A 285 -0.97 -21.57 4.23
CA TRP A 285 0.35 -22.18 4.40
C TRP A 285 0.44 -23.02 5.68
N CYS A 286 0.99 -24.23 5.56
CA CYS A 286 1.16 -25.16 6.67
C CYS A 286 2.50 -24.96 7.39
N PRO A 287 2.61 -25.41 8.65
CA PRO A 287 3.87 -25.29 9.41
C PRO A 287 5.08 -25.93 8.72
N ASP A 288 4.85 -26.94 7.87
CA ASP A 288 5.85 -27.63 7.07
C ASP A 288 6.16 -26.94 5.73
N GLY A 289 5.56 -25.78 5.45
CA GLY A 289 5.74 -24.99 4.25
C GLY A 289 4.89 -25.40 3.05
N ARG A 290 3.97 -26.37 3.19
CA ARG A 290 3.03 -26.71 2.11
C ARG A 290 1.92 -25.66 1.99
N ASN A 291 1.41 -25.45 0.77
CA ASN A 291 0.22 -24.65 0.48
C ASN A 291 -0.70 -25.44 -0.46
N ASP A 292 -1.27 -26.53 0.06
CA ASP A 292 -2.10 -27.50 -0.67
C ASP A 292 -3.53 -27.60 -0.11
N GLY A 293 -3.92 -26.63 0.73
CA GLY A 293 -5.24 -26.59 1.37
C GLY A 293 -5.40 -27.56 2.55
N ALA A 294 -4.35 -28.29 2.96
CA ALA A 294 -4.42 -29.18 4.11
C ALA A 294 -4.53 -28.46 5.47
N CYS A 295 -4.29 -27.15 5.49
CA CYS A 295 -4.33 -26.29 6.67
C CYS A 295 -4.76 -24.87 6.26
N SER A 296 -5.25 -24.09 7.22
CA SER A 296 -5.63 -22.69 7.00
C SER A 296 -4.53 -21.69 7.36
N TYR A 297 -3.62 -22.05 8.26
CA TYR A 297 -2.55 -21.18 8.77
C TYR A 297 -1.51 -22.00 9.54
N GLY A 298 -0.23 -21.65 9.42
CA GLY A 298 0.88 -22.44 9.95
C GLY A 298 1.84 -21.68 10.87
N GLY A 299 1.58 -20.40 11.16
CA GLY A 299 2.41 -19.62 12.09
C GLY A 299 3.62 -18.94 11.46
N GLN A 300 3.64 -18.76 10.15
CA GLN A 300 4.81 -18.25 9.43
C GLN A 300 5.13 -16.79 9.77
N ASP A 301 4.14 -15.98 10.15
CA ASP A 301 4.32 -14.59 10.56
C ASP A 301 4.59 -14.41 12.08
N VAL A 302 4.65 -15.50 12.86
CA VAL A 302 4.98 -15.45 14.29
C VAL A 302 6.29 -14.70 14.59
N PRO A 303 7.40 -14.90 13.84
CA PRO A 303 8.61 -14.12 14.04
C PRO A 303 8.41 -12.62 13.84
N PHE A 304 7.61 -12.21 12.85
CA PHE A 304 7.31 -10.82 12.57
C PHE A 304 6.45 -10.21 13.69
N MET A 305 5.38 -10.89 14.10
CA MET A 305 4.54 -10.48 15.23
C MET A 305 5.34 -10.35 16.53
N HIS A 306 6.28 -11.25 16.78
CA HIS A 306 7.19 -11.15 17.92
C HIS A 306 8.10 -9.92 17.81
N ALA A 307 8.64 -9.63 16.63
CA ALA A 307 9.52 -8.48 16.44
C ALA A 307 8.81 -7.14 16.65
N ILE A 308 7.60 -6.97 16.09
CA ILE A 308 6.85 -5.72 16.26
C ILE A 308 6.37 -5.51 17.71
N THR A 309 6.05 -6.59 18.44
CA THR A 309 5.63 -6.51 19.86
C THR A 309 6.80 -6.36 20.84
N THR A 310 8.03 -6.62 20.41
CA THR A 310 9.23 -6.47 21.26
C THR A 310 10.06 -5.24 20.93
N THR A 311 9.65 -4.43 19.95
CA THR A 311 10.33 -3.19 19.56
C THR A 311 9.74 -1.99 20.31
N PRO A 312 10.47 -1.38 21.28
CA PRO A 312 9.99 -0.19 21.98
C PRO A 312 9.87 1.00 21.03
N GLY A 313 8.83 1.81 21.22
CA GLY A 313 8.57 2.98 20.38
C GLY A 313 7.88 2.69 19.04
N LEU A 314 7.65 1.42 18.65
CA LEU A 314 6.80 1.11 17.51
C LEU A 314 5.33 1.24 17.90
N MET A 315 4.69 2.32 17.43
CA MET A 315 3.36 2.75 17.91
C MET A 315 2.21 2.08 17.15
N ALA A 316 2.37 1.92 15.83
CA ALA A 316 1.33 1.39 14.97
C ALA A 316 1.91 0.65 13.76
N LEU A 317 1.17 -0.35 13.29
CA LEU A 317 1.36 -1.07 12.04
C LEU A 317 0.12 -0.85 11.17
N PHE A 318 0.30 -0.32 9.97
CA PHE A 318 -0.76 -0.04 9.00
C PHE A 318 -0.79 -1.07 7.87
N SER A 319 -1.98 -1.56 7.53
CA SER A 319 -2.25 -2.58 6.51
C SER A 319 -3.46 -2.24 5.64
N GLY A 320 -3.48 -2.81 4.43
CA GLY A 320 -4.62 -2.75 3.49
C GLY A 320 -5.21 -4.14 3.29
N HIS A 321 -5.26 -4.59 2.04
CA HIS A 321 -5.59 -5.96 1.60
C HIS A 321 -7.07 -6.36 1.76
N ASP A 322 -7.64 -6.15 2.94
CA ASP A 322 -9.06 -6.35 3.21
C ASP A 322 -9.81 -5.02 2.98
N HIS A 323 -10.41 -4.84 1.80
CA HIS A 323 -10.91 -3.54 1.31
C HIS A 323 -12.08 -2.99 2.13
N GLY A 324 -12.77 -3.86 2.85
CA GLY A 324 -13.91 -3.56 3.72
C GLY A 324 -13.56 -3.37 5.19
N ASN A 325 -12.28 -3.32 5.55
CA ASN A 325 -11.84 -3.09 6.92
C ASN A 325 -11.11 -1.73 7.02
N THR A 326 -11.46 -0.92 8.02
CA THR A 326 -10.88 0.43 8.17
C THR A 326 -10.65 0.86 9.62
N TRP A 327 -10.63 -0.09 10.56
CA TRP A 327 -10.47 0.17 12.00
C TRP A 327 -9.01 0.09 12.44
N CYS A 328 -8.72 0.66 13.61
CA CYS A 328 -7.50 0.40 14.37
C CYS A 328 -7.84 -0.41 15.63
N TYR A 329 -6.92 -1.25 16.11
CA TYR A 329 -7.09 -2.04 17.33
C TYR A 329 -5.80 -2.06 18.16
N LYS A 330 -5.90 -1.73 19.45
CA LYS A 330 -4.78 -1.85 20.39
C LYS A 330 -4.55 -3.30 20.81
N TRP A 331 -3.45 -3.89 20.38
CA TRP A 331 -3.08 -5.26 20.74
C TRP A 331 -2.28 -5.27 22.05
N ASP A 332 -2.98 -5.36 23.19
CA ASP A 332 -2.40 -5.22 24.54
C ASP A 332 -2.40 -6.50 25.38
N ARG A 333 -2.85 -7.61 24.80
CA ARG A 333 -3.06 -8.88 25.48
C ARG A 333 -2.76 -10.06 24.58
N LEU A 334 -2.69 -11.24 25.20
CA LEU A 334 -2.74 -12.49 24.48
C LEU A 334 -4.19 -12.70 24.02
N VAL A 335 -4.39 -12.96 22.73
CA VAL A 335 -5.71 -13.21 22.15
C VAL A 335 -5.86 -14.68 21.76
N PRO A 336 -7.08 -15.23 21.69
CA PRO A 336 -7.30 -16.65 21.42
C PRO A 336 -6.61 -17.11 20.13
N GLY A 337 -6.02 -18.31 20.15
CA GLY A 337 -5.34 -18.89 18.99
C GLY A 337 -3.94 -18.35 18.71
N MET A 338 -3.41 -17.46 19.56
CA MET A 338 -2.06 -16.89 19.41
C MET A 338 -1.08 -17.38 20.48
N THR A 339 0.21 -17.29 20.15
CA THR A 339 1.34 -17.55 21.06
C THR A 339 2.05 -16.27 21.51
N ILE A 340 1.87 -15.17 20.78
CA ILE A 340 2.48 -13.88 21.07
C ILE A 340 1.49 -13.02 21.86
N LYS A 341 1.96 -12.40 22.95
CA LYS A 341 1.20 -11.42 23.72
C LYS A 341 1.45 -10.03 23.15
N GLY A 342 0.39 -9.29 22.88
CA GLY A 342 0.49 -7.89 22.46
C GLY A 342 1.13 -7.00 23.55
N ASN A 343 1.87 -5.98 23.12
CA ASN A 343 2.57 -5.02 23.98
C ASN A 343 1.87 -3.65 24.05
N GLY A 344 0.74 -3.48 23.35
CA GLY A 344 0.02 -2.22 23.20
C GLY A 344 0.20 -1.53 21.84
N ILE A 345 0.92 -2.14 20.89
CA ILE A 345 0.99 -1.71 19.48
C ILE A 345 -0.42 -1.66 18.88
N ASN A 346 -0.67 -0.65 18.03
CA ASN A 346 -1.94 -0.52 17.32
C ASN A 346 -1.84 -1.16 15.92
N LEU A 347 -2.77 -2.05 15.59
CA LEU A 347 -2.90 -2.62 14.25
C LEU A 347 -4.03 -1.88 13.53
N CYS A 348 -3.74 -1.26 12.39
CA CYS A 348 -4.64 -0.34 11.72
C CYS A 348 -4.84 -0.74 10.26
N PHE A 349 -6.09 -0.84 9.84
CA PHE A 349 -6.43 -0.89 8.42
C PHE A 349 -6.55 0.53 7.87
N GLY A 350 -6.04 0.80 6.68
CA GLY A 350 -6.31 2.08 6.00
C GLY A 350 -7.70 2.08 5.34
N GLN A 351 -7.79 2.70 4.18
CA GLN A 351 -9.04 2.85 3.42
C GLN A 351 -8.74 2.45 1.98
N HIS A 352 -9.53 1.50 1.46
CA HIS A 352 -9.46 1.12 0.06
C HIS A 352 -9.60 2.36 -0.83
N SER A 353 -8.53 2.64 -1.58
CA SER A 353 -8.34 3.92 -2.27
C SER A 353 -8.74 3.85 -3.74
N GLY A 354 -8.58 2.67 -4.36
CA GLY A 354 -8.78 2.47 -5.78
C GLY A 354 -10.23 2.29 -6.18
N TYR A 355 -10.54 2.60 -7.44
CA TYR A 355 -11.77 2.15 -8.11
C TYR A 355 -11.61 0.81 -8.81
N GLY A 356 -10.37 0.29 -8.92
CA GLY A 356 -10.12 -1.13 -9.14
C GLY A 356 -10.23 -1.91 -7.82
N GLY A 357 -10.10 -3.23 -7.90
CA GLY A 357 -10.25 -4.12 -6.76
C GLY A 357 -11.72 -4.36 -6.40
N TYR A 358 -11.97 -5.18 -5.38
CA TYR A 358 -13.33 -5.54 -5.02
C TYR A 358 -13.98 -4.55 -4.03
N GLY A 359 -15.32 -4.57 -4.01
CA GLY A 359 -16.12 -3.84 -3.03
C GLY A 359 -16.42 -2.40 -3.40
N SER A 360 -17.46 -1.85 -2.77
CA SER A 360 -18.05 -0.55 -3.10
C SER A 360 -17.98 0.46 -1.95
N TRP A 361 -17.22 0.19 -0.89
CA TRP A 361 -17.00 1.12 0.21
C TRP A 361 -16.49 2.48 -0.29
N ILE A 362 -16.89 3.55 0.38
CA ILE A 362 -16.49 4.89 -0.04
C ILE A 362 -14.96 5.01 -0.14
N ARG A 363 -14.44 5.57 -1.25
CA ARG A 363 -12.99 5.65 -1.44
C ARG A 363 -12.39 6.73 -0.56
N GLY A 364 -11.11 6.60 -0.25
CA GLY A 364 -10.40 7.57 0.57
C GLY A 364 -9.01 7.08 0.94
N ALA A 365 -8.41 7.72 1.92
CA ALA A 365 -7.08 7.41 2.41
C ALA A 365 -6.99 7.63 3.91
N ARG A 366 -6.22 6.80 4.60
CA ARG A 366 -5.92 7.02 6.02
C ARG A 366 -4.88 8.11 6.17
N GLN A 367 -5.17 9.07 7.03
CA GLN A 367 -4.26 10.13 7.42
C GLN A 367 -3.63 9.79 8.76
N VAL A 368 -2.34 10.09 8.89
CA VAL A 368 -1.59 9.95 10.14
C VAL A 368 -0.90 11.27 10.43
N VAL A 369 -1.16 11.83 11.60
CA VAL A 369 -0.59 13.09 12.06
C VAL A 369 0.26 12.83 13.30
N VAL A 370 1.54 13.10 13.16
CA VAL A 370 2.52 12.99 14.23
C VAL A 370 2.92 14.41 14.64
N SER A 371 2.93 14.71 15.93
CA SER A 371 3.52 15.95 16.44
C SER A 371 4.69 15.65 17.37
N GLN A 372 5.72 16.49 17.32
CA GLN A 372 6.90 16.35 18.19
C GLN A 372 6.54 16.38 19.68
N GLU A 373 5.48 17.09 20.05
CA GLU A 373 4.95 17.11 21.42
C GLU A 373 4.42 15.73 21.83
N LYS A 374 3.50 15.15 21.04
CA LYS A 374 2.87 13.86 21.31
C LYS A 374 3.83 12.67 21.18
N LEU A 375 4.89 12.79 20.40
CA LEU A 375 5.91 11.75 20.26
C LEU A 375 6.64 11.41 21.56
N LYS A 376 6.71 12.35 22.51
CA LYS A 376 7.33 12.12 23.82
C LYS A 376 6.62 11.02 24.61
N ASP A 377 5.32 10.87 24.38
CA ASP A 377 4.45 9.88 25.02
C ASP A 377 4.02 8.76 24.06
N TRP A 378 4.67 8.66 22.89
CA TRP A 378 4.36 7.68 21.84
C TRP A 378 2.90 7.74 21.37
N VAL A 379 2.39 8.96 21.21
CA VAL A 379 1.02 9.22 20.76
C VAL A 379 1.01 9.67 19.31
N VAL A 380 0.06 9.13 18.53
CA VAL A 380 -0.18 9.52 17.14
C VAL A 380 -1.67 9.68 16.88
N ASP A 381 -2.06 10.66 16.07
CA ASP A 381 -3.45 10.84 15.64
C ASP A 381 -3.66 10.23 14.26
N THR A 382 -4.81 9.61 14.03
CA THR A 382 -5.17 9.07 12.71
C THR A 382 -6.66 9.17 12.46
N TYR A 383 -7.03 9.34 11.19
CA TYR A 383 -8.41 9.39 10.71
C TYR A 383 -8.44 8.98 9.23
N ILE A 384 -9.62 8.87 8.64
CA ILE A 384 -9.79 8.60 7.21
C ILE A 384 -10.31 9.86 6.54
N ARG A 385 -9.64 10.30 5.47
CA ARG A 385 -10.14 11.32 4.55
C ARG A 385 -10.81 10.62 3.38
N LEU A 386 -12.11 10.83 3.24
CA LEU A 386 -12.91 10.27 2.16
C LEU A 386 -12.77 11.10 0.88
N GLU A 387 -13.04 10.50 -0.27
CA GLU A 387 -13.03 11.16 -1.59
C GLU A 387 -14.05 12.32 -1.68
N SER A 388 -15.05 12.33 -0.78
CA SER A 388 -16.03 13.39 -0.60
C SER A 388 -15.48 14.62 0.16
N GLY A 389 -14.27 14.52 0.70
CA GLY A 389 -13.67 15.52 1.58
C GLY A 389 -14.06 15.37 3.05
N ALA A 390 -14.95 14.44 3.42
CA ALA A 390 -15.32 14.20 4.82
C ALA A 390 -14.21 13.45 5.60
N SER A 391 -14.11 13.70 6.90
CA SER A 391 -13.24 12.96 7.81
C SER A 391 -14.05 12.02 8.71
N VAL A 392 -13.67 10.75 8.78
CA VAL A 392 -14.32 9.73 9.61
C VAL A 392 -13.29 8.90 10.39
N GLY A 393 -13.73 8.13 11.38
CA GLY A 393 -12.86 7.23 12.14
C GLY A 393 -11.68 7.92 12.83
N ALA A 394 -11.85 9.18 13.25
CA ALA A 394 -10.80 9.96 13.89
C ALA A 394 -10.53 9.46 15.31
N VAL A 395 -9.29 9.09 15.59
CA VAL A 395 -8.83 8.54 16.86
C VAL A 395 -7.43 9.06 17.23
N THR A 396 -7.14 9.08 18.52
CA THR A 396 -5.78 9.29 19.04
C THR A 396 -5.28 7.96 19.59
N LEU A 397 -4.22 7.41 18.98
CA LEU A 397 -3.59 6.16 19.39
C LEU A 397 -2.66 6.41 20.58
N ASN A 398 -3.23 6.47 21.78
CA ASN A 398 -2.52 6.71 23.05
C ASN A 398 -2.69 5.52 24.03
N SER A 399 -2.48 5.77 25.32
CA SER A 399 -2.65 4.79 26.39
C SER A 399 -4.11 4.47 26.73
N THR A 400 -5.06 5.33 26.37
CA THR A 400 -6.50 5.18 26.62
C THR A 400 -7.28 4.65 25.41
N TYR A 401 -6.66 4.64 24.21
CA TYR A 401 -7.25 4.05 23.00
C TYR A 401 -7.73 2.61 23.23
N GLY A 402 -8.94 2.30 22.74
CA GLY A 402 -9.67 1.06 23.01
C GLY A 402 -10.50 1.07 24.30
N LYS A 403 -10.38 2.11 25.14
CA LYS A 403 -11.28 2.39 26.28
C LYS A 403 -12.10 3.65 26.05
N ASP A 404 -11.54 4.63 25.35
CA ASP A 404 -12.22 5.84 24.92
C ASP A 404 -13.41 5.53 24.01
N SER A 405 -14.37 6.46 23.97
CA SER A 405 -15.55 6.39 23.10
C SER A 405 -15.44 7.39 21.96
N TYR A 406 -15.69 6.93 20.74
CA TYR A 406 -15.59 7.65 19.49
C TYR A 406 -16.90 7.56 18.70
N PRO A 407 -17.20 8.51 17.81
CA PRO A 407 -18.26 8.35 16.83
C PRO A 407 -18.02 7.13 15.96
N ALA A 408 -19.05 6.32 15.72
CA ALA A 408 -18.97 5.20 14.79
C ALA A 408 -18.71 5.70 13.37
N THR A 409 -17.84 5.02 12.65
CA THR A 409 -17.54 5.32 11.24
C THR A 409 -18.74 4.93 10.37
N PRO A 410 -19.29 5.84 9.54
CA PRO A 410 -20.31 5.49 8.55
C PRO A 410 -19.78 4.43 7.57
N ASN A 411 -20.60 3.43 7.28
CA ASN A 411 -20.31 2.41 6.27
C ASN A 411 -20.93 2.83 4.92
N ASP A 412 -20.47 3.98 4.42
CA ASP A 412 -20.94 4.56 3.18
C ASP A 412 -20.34 3.85 1.96
N ARG A 413 -21.07 3.90 0.85
CA ARG A 413 -20.67 3.30 -0.43
C ARG A 413 -20.48 4.37 -1.50
N THR A 414 -19.52 4.17 -2.38
CA THR A 414 -19.35 5.00 -3.57
C THR A 414 -20.38 4.59 -4.64
N ARG A 415 -21.09 5.59 -5.17
CA ARG A 415 -21.91 5.40 -6.37
C ARG A 415 -21.08 5.77 -7.59
N CYS A 416 -20.73 4.78 -8.38
CA CYS A 416 -20.05 4.95 -9.65
C CYS A 416 -20.82 4.20 -10.73
N SER A 417 -21.40 4.95 -11.66
CA SER A 417 -22.27 4.41 -12.71
C SER A 417 -21.54 3.48 -13.68
N THR A 418 -20.21 3.59 -13.75
CA THR A 418 -19.35 2.74 -14.58
C THR A 418 -18.73 1.59 -13.80
N CYS A 419 -18.90 1.50 -12.48
CA CYS A 419 -18.26 0.49 -11.64
C CYS A 419 -19.06 -0.81 -11.62
N ILE A 420 -18.37 -1.93 -11.81
CA ILE A 420 -18.94 -3.27 -11.70
C ILE A 420 -18.44 -3.86 -10.39
N TYR A 421 -19.29 -3.83 -9.36
CA TYR A 421 -18.95 -4.40 -8.07
C TYR A 421 -19.21 -5.90 -8.08
N GLY A 422 -18.20 -6.68 -8.46
CA GLY A 422 -18.12 -8.13 -8.24
C GLY A 422 -18.19 -9.02 -9.48
N ARG A 423 -17.12 -9.76 -9.73
CA ARG A 423 -17.11 -11.23 -9.62
C ARG A 423 -15.81 -11.62 -8.94
N ARG A 424 -15.89 -12.35 -7.83
CA ARG A 424 -14.74 -13.10 -7.28
C ARG A 424 -14.25 -14.11 -8.29
#